data_AF-D6RB12-F1
#
_entry.id   AF-D6RB12-F1
#
_cell.length_a   1.000
_cell.length_b   1.000
_cell.length_c   1.000
_cell.angle_alpha   90.00
_cell.angle_beta   90.00
_cell.angle_gamma   90.00
#
_symmetry.space_group_name_H-M   'P 1'
#
loop_
_entity.id
_entity.type
_entity.pdbx_description
1 polymer ?
#
loop_
_entity_poly.entity_id
_entity_poly.type
_entity_poly.pdbx_seq_one_letter_code
_entity_poly.pdbx_strand_id
1 'polypeptide(L)'
;MENPSPAAALGKALCALLLATLGAAGQPLGGESICSARALAKYSITFTGKWSQTAFPKQYPLFRPPAQWSSLLGAAHSSDYSMWRKNQYVSNGLRDFAERGEAWALMK
;
A
#
# COMPACT_ATOMS: atom_id res chain seq x y z
N MET A 1 5.87 -18.82 -62.44
CA MET A 1 6.94 -18.78 -61.42
C MET A 1 6.94 -17.35 -60.91
N GLU A 2 5.99 -17.05 -60.03
CA GLU A 2 5.67 -15.67 -59.65
C GLU A 2 6.68 -15.20 -58.61
N ASN A 3 7.42 -14.15 -58.98
CA ASN A 3 8.50 -13.58 -58.18
C ASN A 3 7.89 -12.62 -57.13
N PRO A 4 8.11 -12.82 -55.82
CA PRO A 4 7.45 -11.98 -54.81
C PRO A 4 8.00 -10.54 -54.82
N SER A 5 7.08 -9.57 -54.78
CA SER A 5 7.35 -8.13 -54.83
C SER A 5 8.19 -7.63 -53.64
N PRO A 6 9.21 -6.78 -53.86
CA PRO A 6 10.11 -6.30 -52.82
C PRO A 6 9.43 -5.44 -51.73
N ALA A 7 8.25 -4.88 -52.03
CA ALA A 7 7.46 -4.11 -51.07
C ALA A 7 6.95 -4.97 -49.90
N ALA A 8 6.66 -6.25 -50.14
CA ALA A 8 6.17 -7.17 -49.11
C ALA A 8 7.28 -7.58 -48.11
N ALA A 9 8.54 -7.60 -48.56
CA ALA A 9 9.69 -7.92 -47.72
C ALA A 9 10.03 -6.76 -46.76
N LEU A 10 9.95 -5.52 -47.24
CA LEU A 10 10.24 -4.31 -46.46
C LEU A 10 9.22 -4.08 -45.34
N GLY A 11 7.92 -4.30 -45.62
CA GLY A 11 6.85 -4.16 -44.63
C GLY A 11 6.94 -5.19 -43.50
N LYS A 12 7.35 -6.42 -43.81
CA LYS A 12 7.59 -7.47 -42.81
C LYS A 12 8.81 -7.17 -41.94
N ALA A 13 9.88 -6.64 -42.53
CA ALA A 13 11.08 -6.23 -41.81
C ALA A 13 10.80 -5.04 -40.86
N LEU A 14 10.02 -4.04 -41.29
CA LEU A 14 9.64 -2.90 -40.44
C LEU A 14 8.75 -3.31 -39.26
N CYS A 15 7.78 -4.21 -39.45
CA CYS A 15 6.94 -4.71 -38.36
C CYS A 15 7.74 -5.54 -37.33
N ALA A 16 8.71 -6.33 -37.78
CA ALA A 16 9.57 -7.10 -36.88
C ALA A 16 10.48 -6.21 -36.02
N LEU A 17 10.98 -5.09 -36.58
CA LEU A 17 11.77 -4.10 -35.83
C LEU A 17 10.94 -3.30 -34.81
N LEU A 18 9.67 -2.98 -35.13
CA LEU A 18 8.77 -2.25 -34.22
C LEU A 18 8.29 -3.09 -33.03
N LEU A 19 8.16 -4.41 -33.20
CA LEU A 19 7.81 -5.32 -32.11
C LEU A 19 8.99 -5.63 -31.17
N ALA A 20 10.22 -5.53 -31.66
CA ALA A 20 11.42 -5.74 -30.85
C ALA A 20 11.73 -4.55 -29.90
N THR A 21 11.22 -3.35 -30.16
CA THR A 21 11.46 -2.17 -29.30
C THR A 21 10.38 -1.96 -28.23
N LEU A 22 9.20 -2.59 -28.37
CA LEU A 22 8.11 -2.50 -27.38
C LEU A 22 8.11 -3.63 -26.33
N GLY A 23 8.97 -4.64 -26.48
CA GLY A 23 8.91 -5.89 -25.69
C GLY A 23 9.68 -5.93 -24.37
N ALA A 24 10.38 -4.86 -23.96
CA ALA A 24 11.25 -4.86 -22.78
C ALA A 24 10.76 -3.90 -21.68
N ALA A 25 9.57 -4.14 -21.11
CA ALA A 25 9.18 -3.51 -19.85
C ALA A 25 8.16 -4.38 -19.10
N GLY A 26 8.54 -5.63 -18.80
CA GLY A 26 7.65 -6.53 -18.08
C GLY A 26 8.33 -7.82 -17.63
N GLN A 27 9.55 -7.73 -17.11
CA GLN A 27 10.17 -8.86 -16.44
C GLN A 27 9.71 -8.85 -14.98
N PRO A 28 9.08 -9.91 -14.44
CA PRO A 28 8.81 -10.00 -13.02
C PRO A 28 10.13 -10.36 -12.35
N LEU A 29 10.93 -9.34 -12.04
CA LEU A 29 12.12 -9.52 -11.22
C LEU A 29 11.64 -9.80 -9.80
N GLY A 30 11.76 -11.06 -9.40
CA GLY A 30 11.69 -11.49 -8.01
C GLY A 30 12.86 -10.93 -7.20
N GLY A 31 12.83 -9.61 -6.99
CA GLY A 31 13.71 -8.83 -6.12
C GLY A 31 12.88 -7.70 -5.51
N GLU A 32 13.23 -7.29 -4.28
CA GLU A 32 12.58 -6.20 -3.53
C GLU A 32 12.15 -5.07 -4.47
N SER A 33 10.85 -4.80 -4.57
CA SER A 33 10.33 -3.77 -5.46
C SER A 33 10.78 -2.40 -4.96
N ILE A 34 11.83 -1.85 -5.55
CA ILE A 34 12.35 -0.52 -5.22
C ILE A 34 11.33 0.52 -5.69
N CYS A 35 10.92 1.41 -4.77
CA CYS A 35 10.06 2.54 -5.13
C CYS A 35 10.78 3.43 -6.16
N SER A 36 10.23 3.55 -7.36
CA SER A 36 10.78 4.34 -8.47
C SER A 36 10.05 5.68 -8.69
N ALA A 37 9.18 6.06 -7.77
CA ALA A 37 8.42 7.31 -7.86
C ALA A 37 9.37 8.51 -7.78
N ARG A 38 9.26 9.44 -8.73
CA ARG A 38 10.13 10.62 -8.82
C ARG A 38 9.59 11.84 -8.08
N ALA A 39 8.29 11.88 -7.80
CA ALA A 39 7.61 13.02 -7.21
C ALA A 39 6.80 12.58 -5.98
N LEU A 40 6.58 13.53 -5.06
CA LEU A 40 5.73 13.32 -3.90
C LEU A 40 4.26 13.26 -4.32
N ALA A 41 3.53 12.36 -3.69
CA ALA A 41 2.08 12.24 -3.82
C ALA A 41 1.39 12.65 -2.52
N LYS A 42 0.20 13.24 -2.63
CA LYS A 42 -0.66 13.59 -1.49
C LYS A 42 -1.85 12.65 -1.46
N TYR A 43 -2.23 12.24 -0.26
CA TYR A 43 -3.35 11.32 -0.04
C TYR A 43 -4.29 11.88 1.03
N SER A 44 -5.56 11.49 0.93
CA SER A 44 -6.53 11.64 2.00
C SER A 44 -6.75 10.27 2.66
N ILE A 45 -6.81 10.24 3.99
CA ILE A 45 -7.15 9.05 4.76
C ILE A 45 -8.51 9.25 5.42
N THR A 46 -9.41 8.30 5.23
CA THR A 46 -10.74 8.30 5.86
C THR A 46 -10.91 7.02 6.65
N PHE A 47 -11.05 7.16 7.98
CA PHE A 47 -11.37 6.05 8.86
C PHE A 47 -12.88 5.95 9.04
N THR A 48 -13.45 4.76 8.82
CA THR A 48 -14.87 4.48 9.05
C THR A 48 -15.00 3.34 10.05
N GLY A 49 -15.44 3.65 11.27
CA GLY A 49 -15.72 2.64 12.29
C GLY A 49 -16.85 1.71 11.85
N LYS A 50 -16.59 0.40 11.90
CA LYS A 50 -17.59 -0.65 11.62
C LYS A 50 -17.96 -1.46 12.87
N TRP A 51 -17.48 -1.03 14.03
CA TRP A 51 -17.88 -1.61 15.30
C TRP A 51 -19.30 -1.14 15.63
N SER A 52 -20.27 -2.04 15.43
CA SER A 52 -21.69 -1.81 15.70
C SER A 52 -22.26 -2.96 16.51
N GLN A 53 -23.33 -2.70 17.26
CA GLN A 53 -24.01 -3.73 18.06
C GLN A 53 -24.57 -4.85 17.18
N THR A 54 -25.04 -4.54 15.96
CA THR A 54 -25.57 -5.55 15.04
C THR A 54 -24.49 -6.51 14.55
N ALA A 55 -23.30 -5.99 14.18
CA ALA A 55 -22.20 -6.82 13.69
C ALA A 55 -21.47 -7.53 14.83
N PHE A 56 -21.39 -6.90 16.01
CA PHE A 56 -20.66 -7.38 17.18
C PHE A 56 -21.54 -7.31 18.44
N PRO A 57 -22.54 -8.20 18.57
CA PRO A 57 -23.55 -8.08 19.63
C PRO A 57 -23.05 -8.50 21.01
N LYS A 58 -22.05 -9.38 21.06
CA LYS A 58 -21.54 -9.93 22.32
C LYS A 58 -20.87 -8.83 23.14
N GLN A 59 -21.47 -8.49 24.29
CA GLN A 59 -20.97 -7.51 25.26
C GLN A 59 -20.62 -6.15 24.62
N TYR A 60 -21.41 -5.70 23.65
CA TYR A 60 -21.21 -4.38 23.04
C TYR A 60 -21.37 -3.27 24.10
N PRO A 61 -20.35 -2.41 24.33
CA PRO A 61 -20.42 -1.38 25.36
C PRO A 61 -21.44 -0.29 25.03
N LEU A 62 -22.42 -0.11 25.93
CA LEU A 62 -23.46 0.93 25.79
C LEU A 62 -23.31 2.08 26.80
N PHE A 63 -22.58 1.89 27.90
CA PHE A 63 -22.48 2.87 28.98
C PHE A 63 -21.10 2.92 29.63
N ARG A 64 -20.68 4.13 30.00
CA ARG A 64 -19.49 4.48 30.80
C ARG A 64 -18.20 3.66 30.48
N PRO A 65 -17.58 3.86 29.31
CA PRO A 65 -18.04 4.64 28.16
C PRO A 65 -18.81 3.78 27.14
N PRO A 66 -19.63 4.39 26.25
CA PRO A 66 -20.11 3.70 25.06
C PRO A 66 -18.95 3.25 24.15
N ALA A 67 -19.22 2.28 23.27
CA ALA A 67 -18.26 1.83 22.26
C ALA A 67 -17.79 3.01 21.38
N GLN A 68 -16.48 3.21 21.32
CA GLN A 68 -15.86 4.35 20.64
C GLN A 68 -14.45 4.01 20.16
N TRP A 69 -13.84 4.95 19.46
CA TRP A 69 -12.45 4.89 19.00
C TRP A 69 -11.66 6.05 19.61
N SER A 70 -10.37 5.84 19.86
CA SER A 70 -9.44 6.95 20.15
C SER A 70 -9.19 7.79 18.89
N SER A 71 -8.44 8.88 19.05
CA SER A 71 -7.85 9.60 17.91
C SER A 71 -7.03 8.66 17.03
N LEU A 72 -7.01 8.89 15.71
CA LEU A 72 -6.15 8.16 14.78
C LEU A 72 -4.77 8.82 14.74
N LEU A 73 -3.72 8.01 14.92
CA LEU A 73 -2.32 8.43 14.81
C LEU A 73 -1.59 7.53 13.82
N GLY A 74 -0.76 8.12 12.97
CA GLY A 74 0.00 7.40 11.95
C GLY A 74 1.09 8.28 11.34
N ALA A 75 1.95 7.65 10.53
CA ALA A 75 3.03 8.32 9.82
C ALA A 75 3.22 7.69 8.43
N ALA A 76 3.71 8.47 7.46
CA ALA A 76 4.29 7.94 6.23
C ALA A 76 5.79 7.69 6.48
N HIS A 77 6.26 6.46 6.27
CA HIS A 77 7.60 6.05 6.70
C HIS A 77 8.24 5.02 5.74
N SER A 78 9.57 4.84 5.86
CA SER A 78 10.31 3.77 5.16
C SER A 78 10.22 2.43 5.92
N SER A 79 10.81 1.38 5.36
CA SER A 79 10.92 0.05 6.00
C SER A 79 11.71 0.05 7.32
N ASP A 80 12.53 1.07 7.56
CA ASP A 80 13.43 1.13 8.72
C ASP A 80 12.70 1.51 10.01
N TYR A 81 11.52 2.13 9.88
CA TYR A 81 10.64 2.42 11.00
C TYR A 81 9.49 1.44 11.07
N SER A 82 9.17 0.99 12.28
CA SER A 82 8.03 0.11 12.55
C SER A 82 7.22 0.69 13.70
N MET A 83 6.07 1.31 13.39
CA MET A 83 5.15 1.80 14.43
C MET A 83 4.62 0.63 15.28
N TRP A 84 4.23 -0.47 14.64
CA TRP A 84 3.82 -1.72 15.27
C TRP A 84 3.99 -2.89 14.29
N ARG A 85 4.06 -4.12 14.81
CA ARG A 85 4.12 -5.33 13.98
C ARG A 85 3.44 -6.50 14.70
N LYS A 86 2.72 -7.34 13.95
CA LYS A 86 2.14 -8.59 14.50
C LYS A 86 3.26 -9.46 15.06
N ASN A 87 3.00 -10.11 16.20
CA ASN A 87 3.94 -10.98 16.91
C ASN A 87 5.23 -10.28 17.36
N GLN A 88 5.19 -8.98 17.62
CA GLN A 88 6.30 -8.20 18.19
C GLN A 88 5.82 -7.43 19.42
N TYR A 89 6.74 -7.12 20.32
CA TYR A 89 6.47 -6.21 21.42
C TYR A 89 6.26 -4.78 20.94
N VAL A 90 5.42 -4.05 21.66
CA VAL A 90 5.13 -2.64 21.38
C VAL A 90 6.14 -1.74 22.09
N SER A 91 6.36 -0.53 21.56
CA SER A 91 7.12 0.51 22.26
C SER A 91 6.35 1.01 23.48
N ASN A 92 7.04 1.68 24.41
CA ASN A 92 6.40 2.30 25.57
C ASN A 92 5.32 3.32 25.14
N GLY A 93 5.60 4.13 24.11
CA GLY A 93 4.61 5.08 23.58
C GLY A 93 3.38 4.39 23.01
N LEU A 94 3.55 3.28 22.28
CA LEU A 94 2.43 2.53 21.74
C LEU A 94 1.63 1.80 22.81
N ARG A 95 2.28 1.33 23.88
CA ARG A 95 1.59 0.79 25.06
C ARG A 95 0.67 1.83 25.67
N ASP A 96 1.17 3.04 25.90
CA ASP A 96 0.41 4.14 26.50
C ASP A 96 -0.80 4.52 25.64
N PHE A 97 -0.60 4.57 24.32
CA PHE A 97 -1.66 4.83 23.37
C PHE A 97 -2.72 3.72 23.33
N ALA A 98 -2.30 2.45 23.30
CA ALA A 98 -3.22 1.31 23.21
C ALA A 98 -4.06 1.11 24.47
N GLU A 99 -3.47 1.31 25.65
CA GLU A 99 -4.15 1.10 26.93
C GLU A 99 -5.01 2.30 27.36
N ARG A 100 -4.58 3.53 27.04
CA ARG A 100 -5.15 4.76 27.63
C ARG A 100 -5.49 5.85 26.62
N GLY A 101 -5.15 5.67 25.35
CA GLY A 101 -5.32 6.72 24.32
C GLY A 101 -4.29 7.86 24.43
N GLU A 102 -3.24 7.70 25.22
CA GLU A 102 -2.20 8.72 25.43
C GLU A 102 -1.20 8.72 24.27
N ALA A 103 -1.34 9.69 23.37
CA ALA A 103 -0.55 9.75 22.14
C ALA A 103 0.83 10.40 22.30
N TRP A 104 1.07 11.15 23.39
CA TRP A 104 2.25 12.01 23.53
C TRP A 104 3.58 11.26 23.41
N ALA A 105 3.72 10.15 24.13
CA ALA A 105 4.95 9.35 24.12
C ALA A 105 5.17 8.61 22.79
N LEU A 106 4.10 8.38 22.00
CA LEU A 106 4.19 7.78 20.66
C LEU A 106 4.52 8.80 19.56
N MET A 107 4.21 10.07 19.80
CA MET A 107 4.49 11.18 18.87
C MET A 107 5.91 11.75 19.00
N LYS A 108 6.58 11.52 20.12
CA LYS A 108 7.97 11.94 20.36
C LYS A 108 8.97 11.03 19.66
#